data_AF-A0A7K2ECX1-F1
#
_entry.id   AF-A0A7K2ECX1-F1
#
_cell.length_a   1.000
_cell.length_b   1.000
_cell.length_c   1.000
_cell.angle_alpha   90.00
_cell.angle_beta   90.00
_cell.angle_gamma   90.00
#
_symmetry.space_group_name_H-M   'P 1'
#
loop_
_entity.id
_entity.type
_entity.pdbx_description
1 polymer ?
#
loop_
_entity_poly.entity_id
_entity_poly.type
_entity_poly.pdbx_seq_one_letter_code
_entity_poly.pdbx_strand_id
1 'polypeptide(L)'
;MLQNIANIFRIEDLRSKILFTLAMLVVYRLGAFIPAPGINLEAIRPLQEAAEDGGILNFLQLFSGGALTQFAIFSLGIFPYITASIIMQVMGVVVPRIEQWQQQGAIGQRKINQWTRYLTIGIALIQSTGFAFLFHNQGGGLAGSTGIPDLLPDFTAPRVGLVVLTLTAGTALLMWMGELITQKGIGNGMSIIIFAAVVSSMPNQFSLVKGNSGWPGVFQVLAMYLVLLVVIVFVEQGQRRIPVQFAKRVVGRRMTTGGSTYIPLKVNQSGVIPIIF
;
A
#
# COMPACT_ATOMS: atom_id res chain seq x y z
N MET A 1 -23.08 -9.79 -15.17
CA MET A 1 -21.74 -9.34 -14.71
C MET A 1 -20.64 -9.57 -15.74
N LEU A 2 -20.55 -10.74 -16.39
CA LEU A 2 -19.55 -11.01 -17.45
C LEU A 2 -19.65 -10.06 -18.67
N GLN A 3 -20.86 -9.66 -19.08
CA GLN A 3 -21.04 -8.64 -20.13
C GLN A 3 -20.49 -7.25 -19.74
N ASN A 4 -20.53 -6.90 -18.45
CA ASN A 4 -19.96 -5.63 -17.97
C ASN A 4 -18.43 -5.66 -18.01
N ILE A 5 -17.82 -6.81 -17.73
CA ILE A 5 -16.37 -7.01 -17.89
C ILE A 5 -15.97 -6.88 -19.37
N ALA A 6 -16.74 -7.50 -20.28
CA ALA A 6 -16.49 -7.35 -21.72
C ALA A 6 -16.69 -5.91 -22.22
N ASN A 7 -17.65 -5.17 -21.66
CA ASN A 7 -17.89 -3.76 -22.00
C ASN A 7 -16.77 -2.83 -21.50
N ILE A 8 -16.10 -3.15 -20.39
CA ILE A 8 -14.93 -2.40 -19.90
C ILE A 8 -13.78 -2.45 -20.93
N PHE A 9 -13.58 -3.59 -21.60
CA PHE A 9 -12.55 -3.73 -22.65
C PHE A 9 -12.94 -3.13 -24.00
N ARG A 10 -14.24 -2.84 -24.21
CA ARG A 10 -14.73 -2.18 -25.43
C ARG A 10 -14.56 -0.66 -25.41
N ILE A 11 -14.56 -0.04 -24.24
CA ILE A 11 -14.39 1.40 -24.11
C ILE A 11 -12.89 1.72 -24.14
N GLU A 12 -12.44 2.42 -25.18
CA GLU A 12 -11.01 2.68 -25.44
C GLU A 12 -10.33 3.43 -24.29
N ASP A 13 -11.00 4.40 -23.68
CA ASP A 13 -10.52 5.12 -22.50
C ASP A 13 -10.29 4.20 -21.30
N LEU A 14 -11.25 3.30 -21.01
CA LEU A 14 -11.12 2.36 -19.89
C LEU A 14 -10.01 1.34 -20.15
N ARG A 15 -9.93 0.81 -21.37
CA ARG A 15 -8.84 -0.09 -21.80
C ARG A 15 -7.47 0.55 -21.61
N SER A 16 -7.31 1.79 -22.06
CA SER A 16 -6.05 2.54 -21.94
C SER A 16 -5.63 2.72 -20.48
N LYS A 17 -6.58 3.09 -19.60
CA LYS A 17 -6.33 3.24 -18.17
C LYS A 17 -5.95 1.91 -17.50
N ILE A 18 -6.61 0.80 -17.84
CA ILE A 18 -6.28 -0.55 -17.32
C ILE A 18 -4.89 -0.96 -17.76
N LEU A 19 -4.59 -0.83 -19.05
CA LEU A 19 -3.28 -1.19 -19.61
C LEU A 19 -2.17 -0.34 -18.99
N PHE A 20 -2.41 0.95 -18.77
CA PHE A 20 -1.47 1.82 -18.07
C PHE A 20 -1.24 1.35 -16.63
N THR A 21 -2.30 1.07 -15.87
CA THR A 21 -2.16 0.55 -14.50
C THR A 21 -1.41 -0.78 -14.46
N LEU A 22 -1.71 -1.72 -15.35
CA LEU A 22 -1.01 -3.01 -15.44
C LEU A 22 0.46 -2.82 -15.83
N ALA A 23 0.77 -1.97 -16.80
CA ALA A 23 2.15 -1.68 -17.19
C ALA A 23 2.96 -1.11 -16.01
N MET A 24 2.37 -0.19 -15.24
CA MET A 24 3.00 0.35 -14.04
C MET A 24 3.21 -0.73 -12.95
N LEU A 25 2.26 -1.65 -12.77
CA LEU A 25 2.44 -2.78 -11.85
C LEU A 25 3.56 -3.73 -12.27
N VAL A 26 3.73 -3.95 -13.57
CA VAL A 26 4.87 -4.73 -14.10
C VAL A 26 6.19 -4.03 -13.81
N VAL A 27 6.28 -2.70 -14.03
CA VAL A 27 7.48 -1.91 -13.71
C VAL A 27 7.77 -1.94 -12.21
N TYR A 28 6.75 -1.82 -11.36
CA TYR A 28 6.87 -1.96 -9.91
C TYR A 28 7.47 -3.31 -9.55
N ARG A 29 6.96 -4.38 -10.17
CA ARG A 29 7.42 -5.73 -9.89
C ARG A 29 8.85 -5.97 -10.37
N LEU A 30 9.22 -5.47 -11.53
CA LEU A 30 10.60 -5.53 -12.04
C LEU A 30 11.57 -4.84 -11.06
N GLY A 31 11.23 -3.64 -10.57
CA GLY A 31 12.09 -2.96 -9.61
C GLY A 31 12.13 -3.61 -8.22
N ALA A 32 11.13 -4.43 -7.86
CA ALA A 32 11.17 -5.26 -6.65
C ALA A 32 12.12 -6.46 -6.76
N PHE A 33 12.58 -6.80 -7.97
CA PHE A 33 13.58 -7.85 -8.21
C PHE A 33 15.00 -7.29 -8.46
N ILE A 34 15.16 -5.97 -8.59
CA ILE A 34 16.48 -5.35 -8.78
C ILE A 34 17.11 -5.11 -7.39
N PRO A 35 18.16 -5.86 -7.01
CA PRO A 35 18.83 -5.67 -5.72
C PRO A 35 19.51 -4.30 -5.66
N ALA A 36 19.50 -3.67 -4.49
CA ALA A 36 20.24 -2.43 -4.28
C ALA A 36 21.76 -2.70 -4.34
N PRO A 37 22.56 -1.77 -4.93
CA PRO A 37 24.00 -1.95 -5.03
C PRO A 37 24.63 -2.01 -3.64
N GLY A 38 25.50 -2.98 -3.42
CA GLY A 38 26.35 -3.06 -2.22
C GLY A 38 25.99 -4.14 -1.21
N ILE A 39 25.04 -5.02 -1.51
CA ILE A 39 24.53 -6.04 -0.57
C ILE A 39 24.99 -7.44 -0.99
N ASN A 40 25.46 -8.23 -0.02
CA ASN A 40 25.80 -9.62 -0.26
C ASN A 40 24.53 -10.49 -0.32
N LEU A 41 24.26 -11.10 -1.48
CA LEU A 41 23.12 -11.98 -1.71
C LEU A 41 23.19 -13.27 -0.86
N GLU A 42 24.37 -13.65 -0.36
CA GLU A 42 24.55 -14.84 0.49
C GLU A 42 24.02 -14.63 1.92
N ALA A 43 24.02 -13.39 2.44
CA ALA A 43 23.48 -13.05 3.75
C ALA A 43 21.94 -12.92 3.77
N ILE A 44 21.28 -13.04 2.62
CA ILE A 44 19.83 -12.92 2.48
C ILE A 44 19.09 -14.20 2.91
N ARG A 45 19.72 -15.38 2.76
CA ARG A 45 19.13 -16.68 3.13
C ARG A 45 18.74 -16.77 4.61
N PRO A 46 19.61 -16.43 5.59
CA PRO A 46 19.22 -16.47 7.00
C PRO A 46 18.19 -15.40 7.38
N LEU A 47 18.08 -14.29 6.63
CA LEU A 47 16.99 -13.30 6.80
C LEU A 47 15.64 -13.80 6.27
N GLN A 48 15.64 -14.63 5.23
CA GLN A 48 14.42 -15.31 4.78
C GLN A 48 13.97 -16.35 5.79
N GLU A 49 14.90 -17.13 6.34
CA GLU A 49 14.62 -18.11 7.41
C GLU A 49 14.10 -17.42 8.69
N ALA A 50 14.73 -16.32 9.14
CA ALA A 50 14.27 -15.54 10.29
C ALA A 50 12.91 -14.84 10.07
N ALA A 51 12.48 -14.69 8.82
CA ALA A 51 11.16 -14.15 8.50
C ALA A 51 10.06 -15.21 8.47
N GLU A 52 10.42 -16.47 8.22
CA GLU A 52 9.52 -17.61 8.32
C GLU A 52 9.13 -17.91 9.78
N ASP A 53 10.02 -17.60 10.75
CA ASP A 53 9.75 -17.71 12.20
C ASP A 53 8.70 -16.71 12.73
N GLY A 54 8.25 -15.77 11.90
CA GLY A 54 7.18 -14.82 12.23
C GLY A 54 7.64 -13.59 13.01
N GLY A 55 6.77 -12.58 13.07
CA GLY A 55 7.02 -11.31 13.76
C GLY A 55 6.96 -10.07 12.85
N ILE A 56 7.54 -8.97 13.32
CA ILE A 56 7.48 -7.64 12.66
C ILE A 56 8.10 -7.68 11.25
N LEU A 57 9.11 -8.53 11.03
CA LEU A 57 9.77 -8.70 9.73
C LEU A 57 8.83 -9.29 8.67
N ASN A 58 8.05 -10.31 9.02
CA ASN A 58 7.07 -10.89 8.09
C ASN A 58 5.99 -9.86 7.71
N PHE A 59 5.52 -9.07 8.69
CA PHE A 59 4.60 -7.96 8.40
C PHE A 59 5.22 -6.95 7.43
N LEU A 60 6.47 -6.51 7.66
CA LEU A 60 7.16 -5.61 6.74
C LEU A 60 7.36 -6.21 5.34
N GLN A 61 7.54 -7.53 5.23
CA GLN A 61 7.69 -8.24 3.95
C GLN A 61 6.39 -8.29 3.15
N LEU A 62 5.25 -8.50 3.80
CA LEU A 62 3.95 -8.55 3.13
C LEU A 62 3.61 -7.24 2.42
N PHE A 63 3.89 -6.12 3.07
CA PHE A 63 3.61 -4.79 2.54
C PHE A 63 4.70 -4.27 1.59
N SER A 64 5.93 -4.79 1.68
CA SER A 64 6.98 -4.54 0.68
C SER A 64 6.94 -5.50 -0.51
N GLY A 65 6.02 -6.49 -0.51
CA GLY A 65 5.86 -7.46 -1.59
C GLY A 65 7.06 -8.40 -1.76
N GLY A 66 7.82 -8.64 -0.69
CA GLY A 66 9.06 -9.42 -0.70
C GLY A 66 10.30 -8.63 -1.15
N ALA A 67 10.20 -7.32 -1.38
CA ALA A 67 11.35 -6.47 -1.71
C ALA A 67 12.38 -6.42 -0.56
N LEU A 68 11.93 -6.54 0.70
CA LEU A 68 12.81 -6.57 1.87
C LEU A 68 13.66 -7.84 1.93
N THR A 69 13.09 -9.01 1.59
CA THR A 69 13.81 -10.30 1.52
C THR A 69 14.79 -10.41 0.36
N GLN A 70 14.82 -9.44 -0.54
CA GLN A 70 15.75 -9.40 -1.67
C GLN A 70 16.61 -8.14 -1.64
N PHE A 71 16.43 -7.30 -0.60
CA PHE A 71 17.02 -5.98 -0.49
C PHE A 71 16.95 -5.18 -1.79
N ALA A 72 15.77 -5.18 -2.42
CA ALA A 72 15.57 -4.50 -3.68
C ALA A 72 15.59 -2.97 -3.51
N ILE A 73 15.71 -2.25 -4.62
CA ILE A 73 15.61 -0.77 -4.66
C ILE A 73 14.33 -0.27 -3.97
N PHE A 74 13.28 -1.11 -3.94
CA PHE A 74 11.98 -0.86 -3.31
C PHE A 74 11.82 -1.48 -1.91
N SER A 75 12.91 -1.76 -1.18
CA SER A 75 12.84 -2.43 0.13
C SER A 75 11.94 -1.73 1.16
N LEU A 76 11.93 -0.40 1.18
CA LEU A 76 11.05 0.40 2.05
C LEU A 76 9.58 0.39 1.59
N GLY A 77 9.32 0.00 0.35
CA GLY A 77 7.99 0.00 -0.25
C GLY A 77 7.32 1.38 -0.20
N ILE A 78 6.02 1.36 0.06
CA ILE A 78 5.17 2.56 0.14
C ILE A 78 5.03 3.06 1.60
N PHE A 79 5.65 2.38 2.56
CA PHE A 79 5.52 2.70 3.99
C PHE A 79 5.86 4.15 4.34
N PRO A 80 6.99 4.74 3.87
CA PRO A 80 7.31 6.12 4.19
C PRO A 80 6.20 7.10 3.78
N TYR A 81 5.51 6.82 2.67
CA TYR A 81 4.39 7.62 2.21
C TYR A 81 3.15 7.41 3.05
N ILE A 82 2.84 6.15 3.39
CA ILE A 82 1.71 5.83 4.28
C ILE A 82 1.89 6.59 5.58
N THR A 83 3.02 6.43 6.25
CA THR A 83 3.35 7.13 7.48
C THR A 83 3.25 8.65 7.31
N ALA A 84 3.74 9.21 6.20
CA ALA A 84 3.62 10.63 5.94
C ALA A 84 2.16 11.11 5.80
N SER A 85 1.33 10.34 5.10
CA SER A 85 -0.10 10.65 4.91
C SER A 85 -0.89 10.55 6.21
N ILE A 86 -0.53 9.59 7.07
CA ILE A 86 -1.07 9.39 8.41
C ILE A 86 -0.75 10.61 9.27
N ILE A 87 0.52 11.02 9.29
CA ILE A 87 0.97 12.20 10.02
C ILE A 87 0.23 13.44 9.54
N MET A 88 0.10 13.65 8.23
CA MET A 88 -0.64 14.80 7.68
C MET A 88 -2.13 14.79 8.03
N GLN A 89 -2.77 13.62 8.09
CA GLN A 89 -4.16 13.48 8.50
C GLN A 89 -4.35 13.78 9.99
N VAL A 90 -3.49 13.25 10.85
CA VAL A 90 -3.51 13.55 12.30
C VAL A 90 -3.21 15.03 12.55
N MET A 91 -2.19 15.59 11.89
CA MET A 91 -1.87 17.02 11.99
C MET A 91 -3.02 17.90 11.48
N GLY A 92 -3.86 17.42 10.56
CA GLY A 92 -5.07 18.13 10.14
C GLY A 92 -6.08 18.37 11.26
N VAL A 93 -6.13 17.47 12.24
CA VAL A 93 -7.02 17.59 13.42
C VAL A 93 -6.38 18.45 14.51
N VAL A 94 -5.06 18.42 14.62
CA VAL A 94 -4.31 19.12 15.68
C VAL A 94 -3.96 20.57 15.29
N VAL A 95 -3.67 20.81 14.01
CA VAL A 95 -3.19 22.10 13.50
C VAL A 95 -4.29 22.80 12.70
N PRO A 96 -4.87 23.91 13.19
CA PRO A 96 -6.02 24.57 12.56
C PRO A 96 -5.70 25.11 11.15
N ARG A 97 -4.43 25.39 10.86
CA ARG A 97 -3.99 25.82 9.52
C ARG A 97 -4.12 24.71 8.47
N ILE A 98 -3.88 23.45 8.86
CA ILE A 98 -4.02 22.29 7.98
C ILE A 98 -5.51 21.95 7.84
N GLU A 99 -6.29 22.08 8.92
CA GLU A 99 -7.74 21.96 8.89
C GLU A 99 -8.37 22.95 7.88
N GLN A 100 -7.93 24.21 7.89
CA GLN A 100 -8.35 25.21 6.91
C GLN A 100 -8.02 24.79 5.47
N TRP A 101 -6.88 24.15 5.24
CA TRP A 101 -6.57 23.59 3.92
C TRP A 101 -7.51 22.43 3.55
N GLN A 102 -7.91 21.58 4.50
CA GLN A 102 -8.92 20.55 4.23
C GLN A 102 -10.27 21.17 3.84
N GLN A 103 -10.64 22.29 4.47
CA GLN A 103 -11.89 23.03 4.18
C GLN A 103 -11.87 23.80 2.85
N GLN A 104 -10.69 24.14 2.32
CA GLN A 104 -10.50 24.84 1.03
C GLN A 104 -10.73 23.95 -0.22
N GLY A 105 -11.19 22.70 -0.04
CA GLY A 105 -11.52 21.78 -1.12
C GLY A 105 -10.29 21.39 -1.97
N ALA A 106 -10.43 21.41 -3.30
CA ALA A 106 -9.42 20.86 -4.21
C ALA A 106 -8.05 21.56 -4.13
N ILE A 107 -8.01 22.88 -3.88
CA ILE A 107 -6.76 23.64 -3.80
C ILE A 107 -5.99 23.28 -2.53
N GLY A 108 -6.69 23.16 -1.40
CA GLY A 108 -6.06 22.80 -0.13
C GLY A 108 -5.63 21.33 -0.08
N GLN A 109 -6.39 20.41 -0.71
CA GLN A 109 -5.96 19.02 -0.89
C GLN A 109 -4.65 18.90 -1.69
N ARG A 110 -4.45 19.73 -2.72
CA ARG A 110 -3.17 19.78 -3.44
C ARG A 110 -2.02 20.22 -2.54
N LYS A 111 -2.23 21.20 -1.66
CA LYS A 111 -1.21 21.63 -0.69
C LYS A 111 -0.87 20.52 0.30
N ILE A 112 -1.88 19.86 0.87
CA ILE A 112 -1.68 18.72 1.78
C ILE A 112 -0.88 17.62 1.10
N ASN A 113 -1.20 17.30 -0.16
CA ASN A 113 -0.46 16.30 -0.93
C ASN A 113 1.00 16.73 -1.17
N GLN A 114 1.27 17.99 -1.50
CA GLN A 114 2.64 18.50 -1.64
C GLN A 114 3.45 18.36 -0.34
N TRP A 115 2.87 18.75 0.79
CA TRP A 115 3.50 18.59 2.10
C TRP A 115 3.72 17.11 2.45
N THR A 116 2.75 16.25 2.13
CA THR A 116 2.87 14.79 2.29
C THR A 116 4.06 14.25 1.49
N ARG A 117 4.29 14.73 0.25
CA ARG A 117 5.44 14.31 -0.57
C ARG A 117 6.78 14.70 0.07
N TYR A 118 6.90 15.95 0.53
CA TYR A 118 8.13 16.40 1.18
C TYR A 118 8.42 15.62 2.46
N LEU A 119 7.37 15.38 3.26
CA LEU A 119 7.47 14.62 4.49
C LEU A 119 7.80 13.13 4.21
N THR A 120 7.26 12.57 3.13
CA THR A 120 7.60 11.21 2.66
C THR A 120 9.09 11.07 2.35
N ILE A 121 9.67 12.01 1.62
CA ILE A 121 11.10 11.98 1.28
C ILE A 121 11.96 12.12 2.54
N GLY A 122 11.58 13.02 3.46
CA GLY A 122 12.26 13.18 4.75
C GLY A 122 12.22 11.90 5.60
N ILE A 123 11.04 11.26 5.70
CA ILE A 123 10.90 9.97 6.40
C ILE A 123 11.69 8.88 5.69
N ALA A 124 11.65 8.81 4.36
CA ALA A 124 12.39 7.81 3.59
C ALA A 124 13.90 7.93 3.82
N LEU A 125 14.44 9.16 3.91
CA LEU A 125 15.86 9.39 4.25
C LEU A 125 16.20 8.90 5.67
N ILE A 126 15.36 9.23 6.66
CA ILE A 126 15.59 8.80 8.04
C ILE A 126 15.46 7.27 8.17
N GLN A 127 14.43 6.68 7.58
CA GLN A 127 14.20 5.24 7.61
C GLN A 127 15.28 4.47 6.84
N SER A 128 15.66 4.91 5.64
CA SER A 128 16.75 4.26 4.87
C SER A 128 18.08 4.30 5.61
N THR A 129 18.37 5.42 6.29
CA THR A 129 19.54 5.56 7.16
C THR A 129 19.44 4.57 8.33
N GLY A 130 18.29 4.53 9.03
CA GLY A 130 18.05 3.60 10.14
C GLY A 130 18.17 2.13 9.73
N PHE A 131 17.63 1.75 8.57
CA PHE A 131 17.78 0.40 8.01
C PHE A 131 19.24 0.11 7.65
N ALA A 132 19.96 1.05 7.03
CA ALA A 132 21.38 0.87 6.71
C ALA A 132 22.25 0.64 7.96
N PHE A 133 21.91 1.28 9.09
CA PHE A 133 22.57 1.03 10.38
C PHE A 133 22.12 -0.27 11.07
N LEU A 134 20.83 -0.61 11.02
CA LEU A 134 20.28 -1.84 11.62
C LEU A 134 20.81 -3.12 10.96
N PHE A 135 21.14 -3.06 9.67
CA PHE A 135 21.69 -4.18 8.91
C PHE A 135 23.22 -4.24 8.90
N HIS A 136 23.89 -3.36 9.65
CA HIS A 136 25.34 -3.42 9.86
C HIS A 136 25.69 -4.08 11.18
N ASN A 137 26.67 -4.98 11.16
CA ASN A 137 27.01 -5.89 12.25
C ASN A 137 27.54 -5.19 13.54
N GLN A 138 28.02 -3.95 13.49
CA GLN A 138 28.48 -3.22 14.69
C GLN A 138 27.39 -2.44 15.45
N GLY A 139 26.15 -2.38 14.93
CA GLY A 139 25.07 -1.58 15.52
C GLY A 139 24.24 -2.27 16.62
N GLY A 140 24.47 -3.56 16.92
CA GLY A 140 23.64 -4.33 17.86
C GLY A 140 22.19 -4.54 17.41
N GLY A 141 21.86 -4.24 16.14
CA GLY A 141 20.60 -4.61 15.50
C GLY A 141 20.59 -6.09 15.12
N LEU A 142 19.41 -6.61 14.78
CA LEU A 142 19.01 -8.01 14.51
C LEU A 142 20.07 -8.99 13.94
N ALA A 143 21.11 -8.51 13.23
CA ALA A 143 22.26 -9.29 12.78
C ALA A 143 23.21 -9.75 13.91
N GLY A 144 23.37 -8.95 14.97
CA GLY A 144 24.30 -9.23 16.08
C GLY A 144 23.87 -10.35 17.03
N SER A 145 22.57 -10.69 17.07
CA SER A 145 22.04 -11.76 17.95
C SER A 145 21.73 -13.07 17.22
N THR A 146 21.80 -13.10 15.87
CA THR A 146 21.33 -14.23 15.06
C THR A 146 22.41 -14.83 14.13
N GLY A 147 23.65 -14.32 14.16
CA GLY A 147 24.74 -14.91 13.36
C GLY A 147 24.59 -14.68 11.85
N ILE A 148 23.81 -13.68 11.44
CA ILE A 148 23.64 -13.30 10.03
C ILE A 148 24.95 -12.65 9.54
N PRO A 149 25.52 -13.10 8.41
CA PRO A 149 26.73 -12.49 7.84
C PRO A 149 26.48 -11.02 7.49
N ASP A 150 27.51 -10.18 7.67
CA ASP A 150 27.44 -8.74 7.42
C ASP A 150 26.94 -8.46 6.00
N LEU A 151 25.77 -7.82 5.88
CA LEU A 151 25.16 -7.49 4.59
C LEU A 151 25.97 -6.42 3.85
N LEU A 152 26.84 -5.70 4.57
CA LEU A 152 27.80 -4.74 4.04
C LEU A 152 29.23 -5.17 4.42
N PRO A 153 29.92 -5.99 3.61
CA PRO A 153 31.37 -6.12 3.76
C PRO A 153 31.96 -4.74 3.43
N ASP A 154 32.62 -4.14 4.43
CA ASP A 154 33.21 -2.80 4.43
C ASP A 154 32.22 -1.63 4.58
N PHE A 155 32.02 -1.20 5.83
CA PHE A 155 31.25 -0.02 6.23
C PHE A 155 31.94 1.29 5.83
N THR A 156 32.02 1.57 4.53
CA THR A 156 32.55 2.84 4.03
C THR A 156 31.40 3.85 3.91
N ALA A 157 31.55 5.04 4.50
CA ALA A 157 30.61 6.17 4.39
C ALA A 157 30.03 6.41 2.96
N PRO A 158 30.79 6.31 1.85
CA PRO A 158 30.25 6.44 0.50
C PRO A 158 29.28 5.32 0.09
N ARG A 159 29.48 4.08 0.58
CA ARG A 159 28.62 2.93 0.25
C ARG A 159 27.28 3.01 0.99
N VAL A 160 27.29 3.41 2.26
CA VAL A 160 26.07 3.70 3.03
C VAL A 160 25.29 4.85 2.40
N GLY A 161 25.98 5.93 1.99
CA GLY A 161 25.34 7.04 1.27
C GLY A 161 24.67 6.59 -0.03
N LEU A 162 25.33 5.70 -0.80
CA LEU A 162 24.77 5.15 -2.04
C LEU A 162 23.52 4.29 -1.77
N VAL A 163 23.55 3.43 -0.75
CA VAL A 163 22.39 2.61 -0.34
C VAL A 163 21.22 3.50 0.11
N VAL A 164 21.49 4.49 0.98
CA VAL A 164 20.48 5.44 1.47
C VAL A 164 19.83 6.22 0.32
N LEU A 165 20.65 6.72 -0.60
CA LEU A 165 20.16 7.42 -1.80
C LEU A 165 19.36 6.48 -2.71
N THR A 166 19.79 5.24 -2.89
CA THR A 166 19.09 4.25 -3.74
C THR A 166 17.72 3.89 -3.17
N LEU A 167 17.63 3.62 -1.87
CA LEU A 167 16.38 3.30 -1.19
C LEU A 167 15.42 4.51 -1.16
N THR A 168 15.96 5.71 -0.92
CA THR A 168 15.18 6.95 -0.94
C THR A 168 14.67 7.25 -2.35
N ALA A 169 15.52 7.13 -3.38
CA ALA A 169 15.15 7.30 -4.77
C ALA A 169 14.12 6.25 -5.22
N GLY A 170 14.29 5.00 -4.79
CA GLY A 170 13.32 3.92 -5.02
C GLY A 170 11.94 4.26 -4.44
N THR A 171 11.90 4.71 -3.19
CA THR A 171 10.65 5.15 -2.54
C THR A 171 10.01 6.35 -3.23
N ALA A 172 10.82 7.34 -3.64
CA ALA A 172 10.33 8.51 -4.38
C ALA A 172 9.75 8.12 -5.74
N LEU A 173 10.38 7.16 -6.42
CA LEU A 173 9.90 6.60 -7.68
C LEU A 173 8.57 5.86 -7.46
N LEU A 174 8.44 5.04 -6.41
CA LEU A 174 7.18 4.35 -6.08
C LEU A 174 6.03 5.33 -5.81
N MET A 175 6.30 6.38 -5.03
CA MET A 175 5.32 7.44 -4.77
C MET A 175 4.88 8.10 -6.08
N TRP A 176 5.84 8.45 -6.95
CA TRP A 176 5.55 9.03 -8.25
C TRP A 176 4.72 8.08 -9.13
N MET A 177 5.04 6.79 -9.14
CA MET A 177 4.28 5.76 -9.86
C MET A 177 2.83 5.67 -9.35
N GLY A 178 2.62 5.66 -8.03
CA GLY A 178 1.28 5.61 -7.45
C GLY A 178 0.44 6.84 -7.78
N GLU A 179 1.05 8.02 -7.83
CA GLU A 179 0.36 9.23 -8.25
C GLU A 179 0.03 9.23 -9.75
N LEU A 180 0.93 8.72 -10.59
CA LEU A 180 0.65 8.54 -12.02
C LEU A 180 -0.50 7.58 -12.26
N ILE A 181 -0.56 6.46 -11.52
CA ILE A 181 -1.70 5.53 -11.58
C ILE A 181 -2.98 6.22 -11.13
N THR A 182 -2.93 7.10 -10.13
CA THR A 182 -4.11 7.85 -9.68
C THR A 182 -4.60 8.86 -10.72
N GLN A 183 -3.69 9.50 -11.46
CA GLN A 183 -4.05 10.50 -12.48
C GLN A 183 -4.48 9.89 -13.82
N LYS A 184 -3.76 8.87 -14.28
CA LYS A 184 -3.92 8.28 -15.63
C LYS A 184 -4.50 6.87 -15.62
N GLY A 185 -4.54 6.20 -14.48
CA GLY A 185 -5.04 4.85 -14.33
C GLY A 185 -6.46 4.82 -13.75
N ILE A 186 -6.76 3.73 -13.06
CA ILE A 186 -8.05 3.49 -12.40
C ILE A 186 -7.84 3.47 -10.89
N GLY A 187 -8.77 4.06 -10.13
CA GLY A 187 -8.76 4.00 -8.68
C GLY A 187 -7.65 4.82 -8.01
N ASN A 188 -7.29 4.43 -6.78
CA ASN A 188 -6.18 5.03 -6.04
C ASN A 188 -4.91 4.21 -6.29
N GLY A 189 -3.92 4.82 -6.92
CA GLY A 189 -2.69 4.14 -7.32
C GLY A 189 -1.89 3.61 -6.14
N MET A 190 -1.89 4.29 -5.00
CA MET A 190 -1.21 3.80 -3.80
C MET A 190 -1.87 2.54 -3.27
N SER A 191 -3.21 2.50 -3.21
CA SER A 191 -3.95 1.30 -2.82
C SER A 191 -3.74 0.14 -3.78
N ILE A 192 -3.61 0.41 -5.08
CA ILE A 192 -3.38 -0.62 -6.10
C ILE A 192 -1.98 -1.22 -5.99
N ILE A 193 -0.95 -0.42 -5.71
CA ILE A 193 0.40 -0.97 -5.51
C ILE A 193 0.46 -1.82 -4.23
N ILE A 194 -0.18 -1.38 -3.13
CA ILE A 194 -0.28 -2.20 -1.90
C ILE A 194 -1.02 -3.51 -2.19
N PHE A 195 -2.14 -3.44 -2.91
CA PHE A 195 -2.88 -4.63 -3.32
C PHE A 195 -1.99 -5.58 -4.16
N ALA A 196 -1.23 -5.05 -5.11
CA ALA A 196 -0.32 -5.85 -5.92
C ALA A 196 0.82 -6.47 -5.07
N ALA A 197 1.34 -5.75 -4.09
CA ALA A 197 2.37 -6.26 -3.16
C ALA A 197 1.84 -7.46 -2.35
N VAL A 198 0.66 -7.32 -1.74
CA VAL A 198 0.03 -8.40 -0.94
C VAL A 198 -0.38 -9.59 -1.82
N VAL A 199 -0.96 -9.35 -3.00
CA VAL A 199 -1.33 -10.43 -3.91
C VAL A 199 -0.09 -11.16 -4.45
N SER A 200 1.04 -10.47 -4.62
CA SER A 200 2.28 -11.09 -5.09
C SER A 200 2.94 -12.05 -4.09
N SER A 201 2.62 -11.95 -2.79
CA SER A 201 3.13 -12.87 -1.76
C SER A 201 2.24 -14.11 -1.59
N MET A 202 0.98 -14.06 -2.02
CA MET A 202 0.04 -15.19 -1.93
C MET A 202 0.57 -16.48 -2.60
N PRO A 203 1.13 -16.47 -3.84
CA PRO A 203 1.62 -17.69 -4.46
C PRO A 203 2.70 -18.40 -3.64
N ASN A 204 3.59 -17.65 -2.99
CA ASN A 204 4.63 -18.22 -2.14
C ASN A 204 4.02 -18.89 -0.90
N GLN A 205 3.05 -18.24 -0.26
CA GLN A 205 2.33 -18.81 0.88
C GLN A 205 1.58 -20.10 0.52
N PHE A 206 0.94 -20.15 -0.66
CA PHE A 206 0.30 -21.38 -1.14
C PHE A 206 1.30 -22.51 -1.40
N SER A 207 2.50 -22.19 -1.89
CA SER A 207 3.58 -23.16 -2.07
C SER A 207 4.06 -23.72 -0.73
N LEU A 208 4.23 -22.87 0.28
CA LEU A 208 4.61 -23.27 1.64
C LEU A 208 3.55 -24.19 2.30
N VAL A 209 2.27 -23.82 2.20
CA VAL A 209 1.17 -24.65 2.73
C VAL A 209 1.11 -26.01 2.03
N LYS A 210 1.34 -26.05 0.71
CA LYS A 210 1.44 -27.29 -0.05
C LYS A 210 2.61 -28.16 0.42
N GLY A 211 3.75 -27.56 0.77
CA GLY A 211 4.93 -28.25 1.30
C GLY A 211 4.70 -28.87 2.67
N ASN A 212 3.99 -28.18 3.57
CA ASN A 212 3.78 -28.64 4.95
C ASN A 212 2.59 -29.61 5.11
N SER A 213 1.46 -29.33 4.46
CA SER A 213 0.18 -30.01 4.72
C SER A 213 -0.41 -30.70 3.48
N GLY A 214 0.32 -30.70 2.36
CA GLY A 214 -0.14 -31.25 1.08
C GLY A 214 -1.36 -30.51 0.51
N TRP A 215 -2.00 -31.13 -0.48
CA TRP A 215 -3.24 -30.61 -1.09
C TRP A 215 -4.39 -30.38 -0.09
N PRO A 216 -4.62 -31.22 0.93
CA PRO A 216 -5.70 -30.98 1.91
C PRO A 216 -5.56 -29.66 2.67
N GLY A 217 -4.34 -29.29 3.09
CA GLY A 217 -4.10 -28.01 3.75
C GLY A 217 -4.35 -26.80 2.85
N VAL A 218 -4.01 -26.91 1.57
CA VAL A 218 -4.29 -25.86 0.57
C VAL A 218 -5.80 -25.65 0.41
N PHE A 219 -6.58 -26.73 0.31
CA PHE A 219 -8.04 -26.64 0.21
C PHE A 219 -8.66 -26.02 1.46
N GLN A 220 -8.18 -26.35 2.66
CA GLN A 220 -8.66 -25.77 3.92
C GLN A 220 -8.41 -24.25 3.98
N VAL A 221 -7.19 -23.80 3.63
CA VAL A 221 -6.84 -22.38 3.61
C VAL A 221 -7.67 -21.63 2.55
N LEU A 222 -7.85 -22.22 1.37
CA LEU A 222 -8.65 -21.61 0.32
C LEU A 222 -10.13 -21.47 0.72
N ALA A 223 -10.70 -22.49 1.37
CA ALA A 223 -12.06 -22.46 1.89
C ALA A 223 -12.21 -21.36 2.97
N MET A 224 -11.24 -21.26 3.88
CA MET A 224 -11.21 -20.20 4.90
C MET A 224 -11.16 -18.80 4.27
N TYR A 225 -10.30 -18.61 3.25
CA TYR A 225 -10.20 -17.33 2.53
C TYR A 225 -11.51 -16.96 1.84
N LEU A 226 -12.19 -17.94 1.22
CA LEU A 226 -13.47 -17.72 0.55
C LEU A 226 -14.56 -17.33 1.55
N VAL A 227 -14.65 -18.01 2.70
CA VAL A 227 -15.59 -17.65 3.78
C VAL A 227 -15.31 -16.23 4.28
N LEU A 228 -14.05 -15.89 4.55
CA LEU A 228 -13.65 -14.56 4.98
C LEU A 228 -14.01 -13.49 3.96
N LEU A 229 -13.81 -13.76 2.67
CA LEU A 229 -14.17 -12.86 1.57
C LEU A 229 -15.69 -12.62 1.53
N VAL A 230 -16.50 -13.67 1.65
CA VAL A 230 -17.97 -13.55 1.70
C VAL A 230 -18.40 -12.70 2.90
N VAL A 231 -17.82 -12.93 4.07
CA VAL A 231 -18.12 -12.13 5.28
C VAL A 231 -17.74 -10.66 5.08
N ILE A 232 -16.54 -10.38 4.55
CA ILE A 232 -16.10 -9.01 4.27
C ILE A 232 -17.04 -8.32 3.28
N VAL A 233 -17.40 -8.98 2.17
CA VAL A 233 -18.30 -8.41 1.17
C VAL A 233 -19.70 -8.17 1.76
N PHE A 234 -20.20 -9.08 2.59
CA PHE A 234 -21.48 -8.92 3.27
C PHE A 234 -21.50 -7.70 4.19
N VAL A 235 -20.45 -7.50 4.99
CA VAL A 235 -20.32 -6.35 5.89
C VAL A 235 -20.13 -5.05 5.09
N GLU A 236 -19.30 -5.06 4.05
CA GLU A 236 -18.98 -3.88 3.24
C GLU A 236 -20.16 -3.40 2.39
N GLN A 237 -21.00 -4.33 1.89
CA GLN A 237 -22.25 -3.99 1.21
C GLN A 237 -23.40 -3.68 2.17
N GLY A 238 -23.23 -3.97 3.46
CA GLY A 238 -24.17 -3.62 4.52
C GLY A 238 -24.39 -2.12 4.59
N GLN A 239 -25.64 -1.70 4.37
CA GLN A 239 -26.05 -0.30 4.51
C GLN A 239 -27.34 -0.19 5.33
N ARG A 240 -27.34 0.70 6.30
CA ARG A 240 -28.54 1.15 7.01
C ARG A 240 -29.19 2.28 6.21
N ARG A 241 -30.39 2.04 5.71
CA ARG A 241 -31.17 3.06 4.98
C ARG A 241 -31.99 3.85 5.98
N ILE A 242 -31.65 5.12 6.20
CA ILE A 242 -32.46 6.03 7.03
C ILE A 242 -33.40 6.81 6.10
N PRO A 243 -34.73 6.65 6.21
CA PRO A 243 -35.67 7.39 5.37
C PRO A 243 -35.62 8.86 5.73
N VAL A 244 -35.53 9.73 4.72
CA VAL A 244 -35.63 11.18 4.87
C VAL A 244 -36.68 11.71 3.92
N GLN A 245 -37.43 12.69 4.40
CA GLN A 245 -38.45 13.37 3.62
C GLN A 245 -37.91 14.73 3.22
N PHE A 246 -37.76 14.97 1.92
CA PHE A 246 -37.44 16.31 1.44
C PHE A 246 -38.68 17.19 1.54
N ALA A 247 -38.50 18.41 2.03
CA ALA A 247 -39.55 19.40 2.08
C ALA A 247 -40.15 19.63 0.68
N LYS A 248 -41.48 19.72 0.62
CA LYS A 248 -42.20 20.00 -0.63
C LYS A 248 -41.73 21.33 -1.19
N ARG A 249 -41.20 21.35 -2.41
CA ARG A 249 -40.91 22.60 -3.13
C ARG A 249 -42.16 22.99 -3.90
N VAL A 250 -42.81 24.08 -3.47
CA VAL A 250 -43.94 24.66 -4.21
C VAL A 250 -43.36 25.59 -5.29
N VAL A 251 -43.62 25.28 -6.56
CA VAL A 251 -43.30 26.17 -7.70
C VAL A 251 -44.62 26.49 -8.41
N GLY A 252 -45.11 27.71 -8.21
CA GLY A 252 -46.41 28.15 -8.76
C GLY A 252 -47.61 27.41 -8.13
N ARG A 253 -48.62 27.06 -8.94
CA ARG A 253 -49.83 26.32 -8.51
C ARG A 253 -49.66 24.79 -8.45
N ARG A 254 -48.48 24.25 -8.80
CA ARG A 254 -48.23 22.82 -8.76
C ARG A 254 -47.41 22.47 -7.51
N MET A 255 -48.02 21.69 -6.63
CA MET A 255 -47.34 21.12 -5.47
C MET A 255 -46.60 19.86 -5.94
N THR A 256 -45.28 19.94 -6.11
CA THR A 256 -44.48 18.72 -6.36
C THR A 256 -44.39 17.98 -5.03
N THR A 257 -45.01 16.80 -4.95
CA THR A 257 -44.90 15.89 -3.80
C THR A 257 -43.42 15.63 -3.54
N GLY A 258 -42.92 16.04 -2.37
CA GLY A 258 -41.58 15.68 -1.92
C GLY A 258 -41.48 14.16 -1.88
N GLY A 259 -40.63 13.59 -2.74
CA GLY A 259 -40.38 12.16 -2.74
C GLY A 259 -39.70 11.72 -1.44
N SER A 260 -40.09 10.56 -0.91
CA SER A 260 -39.31 9.89 0.13
C SER A 260 -38.00 9.41 -0.50
N THR A 261 -36.87 9.86 0.02
CA THR A 261 -35.57 9.24 -0.28
C THR A 261 -35.02 8.58 0.99
N TYR A 262 -33.90 7.88 0.87
CA TYR A 262 -33.14 7.43 2.03
C TYR A 262 -31.70 7.89 1.92
N ILE A 263 -31.09 8.16 3.08
CA ILE A 263 -29.65 8.35 3.18
C ILE A 263 -29.05 6.97 3.49
N PRO A 264 -28.21 6.40 2.61
CA PRO A 264 -27.51 5.16 2.87
C PRO A 264 -26.35 5.42 3.84
N LEU A 265 -26.42 4.89 5.05
CA LEU A 265 -25.30 4.84 5.97
C LEU A 265 -24.65 3.46 5.87
N LYS A 266 -23.45 3.38 5.30
CA LYS A 266 -22.67 2.14 5.28
C LYS A 266 -22.32 1.70 6.70
N VAL A 267 -22.26 0.38 6.91
CA VAL A 267 -21.80 -0.22 8.18
C VAL A 267 -20.35 0.18 8.46
N ASN A 268 -19.50 0.12 7.43
CA ASN A 268 -18.15 0.65 7.46
C ASN A 268 -18.05 1.90 6.57
N GLN A 269 -17.91 3.09 7.18
CA GLN A 269 -17.79 4.35 6.45
C GLN A 269 -16.35 4.65 6.00
N SER A 270 -15.38 3.94 6.59
CA SER A 270 -13.97 4.27 6.55
C SER A 270 -13.21 3.65 5.36
N GLY A 271 -13.81 2.69 4.66
CA GLY A 271 -13.16 1.98 3.56
C GLY A 271 -11.83 1.34 3.98
N VAL A 272 -10.86 1.33 3.07
CA VAL A 272 -9.55 0.67 3.28
C VAL A 272 -8.56 1.53 4.06
N ILE A 273 -8.79 2.85 4.15
CA ILE A 273 -7.79 3.78 4.67
C ILE A 273 -7.45 3.45 6.15
N PRO A 274 -8.42 3.23 7.07
CA PRO A 274 -8.11 2.89 8.46
C PRO A 274 -7.54 1.50 8.72
N ILE A 275 -7.54 0.60 7.73
CA ILE A 275 -6.85 -0.69 7.84
C ILE A 275 -5.35 -0.50 7.55
N ILE A 276 -5.01 0.51 6.74
CA ILE A 276 -3.63 0.87 6.40
C ILE A 276 -3.00 1.74 7.51
N PHE A 277 -3.83 2.51 8.23
CA PHE A 277 -3.45 3.22 9.45
C PHE A 277 -3.03 2.27 10.56
#